data_AF-A0A1E3PWL7-F1
#
_entry.id   AF-A0A1E3PWL7-F1
#
_cell.length_a   1.000
_cell.length_b   1.000
_cell.length_c   1.000
_cell.angle_alpha   90.00
_cell.angle_beta   90.00
_cell.angle_gamma   90.00
#
_symmetry.space_group_name_H-M   'P 1'
#
loop_
_entity.id
_entity.type
_entity.pdbx_description
1 polymer ?
#
loop_
_entity_poly.entity_id
_entity_poly.type
_entity_poly.pdbx_seq_one_letter_code
_entity_poly.pdbx_strand_id
1 'polypeptide(L)' 'MTITGANFPRLIVKYLAAYLLLTSAGNASPSAEDITAVLSSVGIEPEEDRLASLLSELEGKDINEVRIRFEEQY' A
#
# COMPACT_ATOMS: atom_id res chain seq x y z
N MET A 1 15.64 19.52 15.78
CA MET A 1 15.49 18.89 14.46
C MET A 1 15.57 17.38 14.63
N THR A 2 14.45 16.75 14.98
CA THR A 2 14.31 15.29 15.06
C THR A 2 12.86 14.96 14.74
N ILE A 3 12.63 14.38 13.55
CA ILE A 3 11.32 13.83 13.17
C ILE A 3 11.17 12.45 13.82
N THR A 4 10.97 12.44 15.13
CA THR A 4 10.43 11.28 15.85
C THR A 4 8.93 11.28 15.58
N GLY A 5 8.45 10.47 14.64
CA GLY A 5 7.00 10.44 14.38
C GLY A 5 6.53 9.76 13.10
N ALA A 6 7.42 9.26 12.23
CA ALA A 6 6.98 8.42 11.13
C ALA A 6 6.69 6.99 11.64
N ASN A 7 5.68 6.84 12.49
CA ASN A 7 5.10 5.54 12.79
C ASN A 7 4.22 5.17 11.60
N PHE A 8 4.86 4.69 10.53
CA PHE A 8 4.14 4.14 9.39
C PHE A 8 3.30 2.97 9.89
N PRO A 9 1.97 3.02 9.78
CA PRO A 9 1.13 1.91 10.18
C PRO A 9 1.60 0.68 9.42
N ARG A 10 2.09 -0.33 10.16
CA ARG A 10 2.79 -1.51 9.62
C ARG A 10 1.98 -2.32 8.61
N LEU A 11 0.68 -2.02 8.47
CA LEU A 11 -0.27 -2.65 7.54
C LEU A 11 -0.24 -2.02 6.14
N ILE A 12 0.02 -0.72 6.01
CA ILE A 12 -0.05 0.01 4.73
C ILE A 12 1.17 -0.26 3.86
N VAL A 13 2.34 -0.36 4.51
CA VAL A 13 3.61 -0.69 3.83
C VAL A 13 3.53 -2.05 3.12
N LYS A 14 2.68 -2.97 3.59
CA LYS A 14 2.54 -4.32 3.03
C LYS A 14 1.91 -4.27 1.63
N TYR A 15 0.79 -3.56 1.48
CA TYR A 15 0.11 -3.40 0.20
C TYR A 15 0.96 -2.60 -0.79
N LEU A 16 1.60 -1.53 -0.29
CA LEU A 16 2.51 -0.73 -1.08
C LEU A 16 3.73 -1.53 -1.57
N ALA A 17 4.34 -2.32 -0.69
CA ALA A 17 5.45 -3.18 -1.04
C ALA A 17 5.04 -4.25 -2.04
N ALA A 18 3.89 -4.89 -1.86
CA ALA A 18 3.35 -5.87 -2.81
C ALA A 18 3.09 -5.24 -4.18
N TYR A 19 2.48 -4.04 -4.21
CA TYR A 19 2.27 -3.26 -5.43
C TYR A 19 3.62 -2.98 -6.13
N LEU A 20 4.59 -2.42 -5.40
CA LEU A 20 5.93 -2.12 -5.94
C LEU A 20 6.65 -3.36 -6.48
N LEU A 21 6.54 -4.49 -5.79
CA LEU A 21 7.12 -5.76 -6.23
C LEU A 21 6.51 -6.22 -7.55
N LEU A 22 5.19 -6.13 -7.68
CA LEU A 22 4.47 -6.51 -8.91
C LEU A 22 4.79 -5.55 -10.07
N THR A 23 4.83 -4.25 -9.80
CA THR A 23 5.25 -3.24 -10.78
C THR A 23 6.68 -3.50 -11.25
N SER A 24 7.60 -3.83 -10.33
CA SER A 24 8.98 -4.21 -10.68
C SER A 24 9.08 -5.55 -11.40
N ALA A 25 8.12 -6.46 -11.21
CA ALA A 25 8.05 -7.75 -11.90
C ALA A 25 7.49 -7.66 -13.33
N GLY A 26 7.11 -6.46 -13.79
CA GLY A 26 6.58 -6.20 -15.14
C GLY A 26 5.06 -6.09 -15.20
N ASN A 27 4.36 -6.20 -14.07
CA ASN A 27 2.93 -5.92 -13.98
C ASN A 27 2.71 -4.44 -13.61
N ALA A 28 2.78 -3.56 -14.62
CA ALA A 28 2.79 -2.10 -14.44
C ALA A 28 1.55 -1.54 -13.72
N SER A 29 0.43 -2.25 -13.75
CA SER A 29 -0.79 -1.92 -13.00
C SER A 29 -1.31 -3.18 -12.31
N PRO A 30 -0.72 -3.55 -11.17
CA PRO A 30 -1.15 -4.73 -10.43
C PRO A 30 -2.57 -4.54 -9.93
N SER A 31 -3.38 -5.58 -10.11
CA SER A 31 -4.75 -5.62 -9.62
C SER A 31 -4.80 -5.94 -8.12
N ALA A 32 -5.97 -5.74 -7.51
CA ALA A 32 -6.21 -6.15 -6.12
C ALA A 32 -5.97 -7.66 -5.91
N GLU A 33 -6.29 -8.49 -6.91
CA GLU A 33 -6.05 -9.93 -6.88
C GLU A 33 -4.55 -10.26 -6.87
N ASP A 34 -3.76 -9.58 -7.70
CA ASP A 34 -2.31 -9.78 -7.75
C ASP A 34 -1.64 -9.44 -6.40
N ILE A 35 -2.05 -8.31 -5.81
CA ILE A 35 -1.53 -7.86 -4.50
C ILE A 35 -1.95 -8.83 -3.39
N THR A 36 -3.19 -9.31 -3.45
CA THR A 36 -3.73 -10.31 -2.52
C THR A 36 -2.96 -11.63 -2.59
N ALA A 37 -2.62 -12.08 -3.80
CA ALA A 37 -1.82 -13.28 -4.01
C ALA A 37 -0.42 -13.15 -3.41
N VAL A 38 0.25 -12.01 -3.60
CA VAL A 38 1.58 -11.74 -3.01
C VAL A 38 1.51 -11.71 -1.49
N LEU A 39 0.51 -11.04 -0.92
CA LEU A 39 0.34 -10.94 0.54
C LEU A 39 0.01 -12.31 1.15
N SER A 40 -0.87 -13.08 0.51
CA SER A 40 -1.20 -14.44 0.93
C SER A 40 0.01 -15.37 0.85
N SER A 41 0.88 -15.19 -0.16
CA SER A 41 2.12 -15.97 -0.31
C SER A 41 3.11 -15.75 0.85
N VAL A 42 3.03 -14.63 1.56
CA VAL A 42 3.87 -14.34 2.73
C VAL A 42 3.12 -14.52 4.07
N GLY A 43 1.91 -15.12 4.03
CA GLY A 43 1.10 -15.40 5.21
C GLY A 43 0.41 -14.16 5.78
N ILE A 44 0.14 -13.16 4.94
CA ILE A 44 -0.57 -11.94 5.32
C ILE A 44 -1.95 -11.98 4.69
N GLU A 45 -3.00 -11.97 5.51
CA GLU A 45 -4.36 -11.77 5.02
C GLU A 45 -4.56 -10.29 4.64
N PRO A 46 -4.90 -10.01 3.37
CA PRO A 46 -5.23 -8.66 2.94
C PRO A 46 -6.62 -8.26 3.42
N GLU A 47 -6.73 -7.05 3.95
CA GLU A 47 -8.00 -6.37 4.15
C GLU A 47 -8.42 -5.74 2.82
N GLU A 48 -9.44 -6.32 2.17
CA GLU A 48 -9.93 -5.88 0.86
C GLU A 48 -10.30 -4.38 0.86
N ASP A 49 -10.95 -3.89 1.93
CA ASP A 49 -11.36 -2.48 2.07
C ASP A 49 -10.15 -1.52 2.07
N ARG A 50 -9.06 -1.92 2.74
CA ARG A 50 -7.82 -1.12 2.78
C ARG A 50 -7.06 -1.18 1.47
N LEU A 51 -7.05 -2.34 0.84
CA LEU A 51 -6.42 -2.53 -0.46
C LEU A 51 -7.14 -1.69 -1.54
N ALA A 52 -8.48 -1.73 -1.56
CA ALA A 52 -9.28 -0.92 -2.46
C ALA A 52 -9.06 0.58 -2.22
N SER A 53 -9.01 1.01 -0.96
CA SER A 53 -8.71 2.40 -0.60
C SER A 53 -7.32 2.83 -1.10
N LEU A 54 -6.30 1.98 -0.92
CA LEU A 54 -4.94 2.25 -1.39
C LEU A 54 -4.87 2.33 -2.91
N LEU A 55 -5.50 1.40 -3.63
CA LEU A 55 -5.53 1.39 -5.09
C LEU A 55 -6.23 2.62 -5.64
N SER A 56 -7.33 3.06 -5.01
CA SER A 56 -8.02 4.29 -5.38
C SER A 56 -7.18 5.55 -5.08
N GLU A 57 -6.41 5.56 -3.99
CA GLU A 57 -5.48 6.66 -3.72
C GLU A 57 -4.27 6.69 -4.65
N LEU A 58 -3.83 5.52 -5.13
CA LEU A 58 -2.76 5.35 -6.13
C LEU A 58 -3.23 5.67 -7.55
N GLU A 59 -4.53 5.56 -7.81
CA GLU A 59 -5.11 5.87 -9.12
C GLU A 59 -4.95 7.36 -9.43
N GLY A 60 -3.97 7.68 -10.28
CA GLY A 60 -3.66 9.05 -10.68
C GLY A 60 -2.69 9.79 -9.76
N LYS A 61 -2.06 9.11 -8.79
CA LYS A 61 -0.96 9.67 -8.00
C LYS A 61 0.31 8.85 -8.15
N ASP A 62 1.45 9.53 -8.15
CA ASP A 62 2.74 8.87 -8.13
C ASP A 62 2.90 8.09 -6.81
N ILE A 63 3.47 6.89 -6.87
CA ILE A 63 3.62 6.04 -5.69
C ILE A 63 4.50 6.69 -4.60
N ASN A 64 5.42 7.56 -5.04
CA ASN A 64 6.26 8.39 -4.18
C ASN A 64 5.50 9.58 -3.55
N GLU A 65 4.34 9.93 -4.11
CA GLU A 65 3.48 11.03 -3.66
C GLU A 65 2.26 10.57 -2.84
N VAL A 66 2.11 9.26 -2.61
CA VAL A 66 1.09 8.73 -1.71
C VAL A 66 1.37 9.19 -0.28
N ARG A 67 0.81 10.34 0.05
CA ARG A 67 0.68 10.86 1.41
C ARG A 67 -0.68 10.44 1.92
N ILE A 68 -0.76 9.24 2.51
CA ILE A 68 -1.95 8.85 3.26
C ILE A 68 -2.08 9.82 4.43
N ARG A 69 -3.00 10.76 4.29
CA ARG A 69 -3.34 11.75 5.32
C ARG A 69 -4.19 11.01 6.32
N PHE A 70 -3.56 10.46 7.36
CA PHE A 70 -4.30 10.10 8.55
C PHE A 70 -4.80 11.40 9.15
N GLU A 71 -6.10 11.68 8.97
CA GLU A 71 -6.81 12.66 9.78
C GLU A 71 -6.62 12.24 11.24
N GLU A 72 -5.78 12.98 11.96
CA GLU A 72 -5.78 12.93 13.42
C GLU A 72 -7.14 13.46 13.88
N GLN A 73 -8.13 12.57 13.96
CA GLN A 73 -9.23 12.80 14.90
C GLN A 73 -8.69 12.52 16.29
N TYR A 74 -8.22 13.60 16.92
CA TYR A 74 -8.13 13.75 18.37
C TYR A 74 -9.53 13.87 18.98
#